data_AF-J4T491-F1
#
_entry.id   AF-J4T491-F1
#
_cell.length_a   1.000
_cell.length_b   1.000
_cell.length_c   1.000
_cell.angle_alpha   90.00
_cell.angle_beta   90.00
_cell.angle_gamma   90.00
#
_symmetry.space_group_name_H-M   'P 1'
#
loop_
_entity.id
_entity.type
_entity.pdbx_description
1 polymer ?
#
loop_
_entity_poly.entity_id
_entity_poly.type
_entity_poly.pdbx_seq_one_letter_code
_entity_poly.pdbx_strand_id
1 'polypeptide(L)'
;MDMTQSRDRMVEHQLTRRGIRDRSVTETMRTVPREKFVSSGCEEFAYEDAPLSIGEGQTISQPFIVALMLEKAELKAGDKVLEVGTGSGYASALMSRIVGQVYSVERHESLALQARERFETLGYHNIDLRVGDGSKGWPEAAPFDAIIVSAAAPQVPPALKEQLGVGGRLIIPVGRSEEQRLRRITRSGGAVFEDEDLGGVVFVPLIGEDAWTAAHPRYTATVEVTQFTTDIGLSYVKRWWPRAAHIIDGVPTVLVTDGVYDERALKGARLQKDDVMQAARRQEGIESVTEIEFAILEVSGNISIIKKQKSG
;
A
#
# COMPACT_ATOMS: atom_id res chain seq x y z
N MET A 1 5.18 -22.05 10.46
CA MET A 1 4.28 -21.95 9.30
C MET A 1 5.07 -22.35 8.07
N ASP A 2 4.53 -23.18 7.18
CA ASP A 2 5.18 -23.47 5.90
C ASP A 2 4.87 -22.33 4.91
N MET A 3 5.86 -21.47 4.67
CA MET A 3 5.70 -20.30 3.80
C MET A 3 5.41 -20.68 2.34
N THR A 4 5.93 -21.82 1.88
CA THR A 4 5.71 -22.30 0.51
C THR A 4 4.25 -22.69 0.35
N GLN A 5 3.71 -23.46 1.30
CA GLN A 5 2.30 -23.84 1.28
C GLN A 5 1.38 -22.61 1.42
N SER A 6 1.69 -21.66 2.30
CA SER A 6 0.92 -20.42 2.44
C SER A 6 0.88 -19.61 1.14
N ARG A 7 2.04 -19.46 0.47
CA ARG A 7 2.14 -18.80 -0.83
C ARG A 7 1.32 -19.52 -1.90
N ASP A 8 1.41 -20.84 -1.94
CA ASP A 8 0.68 -21.61 -2.95
C ASP A 8 -0.83 -21.50 -2.79
N ARG A 9 -1.31 -21.50 -1.54
CA ARG A 9 -2.71 -21.25 -1.19
C ARG A 9 -3.14 -19.83 -1.54
N MET A 10 -2.30 -18.82 -1.32
CA MET A 10 -2.59 -17.45 -1.74
C MET A 10 -2.83 -17.39 -3.25
N VAL A 11 -1.93 -17.96 -4.07
CA VAL A 11 -2.11 -17.94 -5.53
C VAL A 11 -3.34 -18.72 -5.98
N GLU A 12 -3.60 -19.90 -5.40
CA GLU A 12 -4.79 -20.68 -5.76
C GLU A 12 -6.08 -19.96 -5.35
N HIS A 13 -6.21 -19.60 -4.08
CA HIS A 13 -7.50 -19.15 -3.53
C HIS A 13 -7.75 -17.66 -3.74
N GLN A 14 -6.72 -16.83 -3.66
CA GLN A 14 -6.86 -15.37 -3.67
C GLN A 14 -6.61 -14.75 -5.05
N LEU A 15 -5.87 -15.43 -5.94
CA LEU A 15 -5.57 -14.92 -7.29
C LEU A 15 -6.37 -15.65 -8.38
N THR A 16 -6.10 -16.95 -8.59
CA THR A 16 -6.63 -17.67 -9.77
C THR A 16 -8.15 -17.80 -9.74
N ARG A 17 -8.74 -18.12 -8.57
CA ARG A 17 -10.21 -18.16 -8.39
C ARG A 17 -10.89 -16.80 -8.58
N ARG A 18 -10.13 -15.70 -8.51
CA ARG A 18 -10.61 -14.33 -8.71
C ARG A 18 -10.29 -13.79 -10.10
N GLY A 19 -9.82 -14.63 -11.00
CA GLY A 19 -9.73 -14.32 -12.43
C GLY A 19 -8.34 -13.99 -12.93
N ILE A 20 -7.30 -14.00 -12.10
CA ILE A 20 -5.90 -13.90 -12.57
C ILE A 20 -5.55 -15.19 -13.31
N ARG A 21 -5.26 -15.08 -14.60
CA ARG A 21 -5.04 -16.20 -15.54
C ARG A 21 -3.68 -16.15 -16.20
N ASP A 22 -2.97 -15.02 -16.16
CA ASP A 22 -1.64 -14.93 -16.72
C ASP A 22 -0.68 -15.90 -16.01
N ARG A 23 -0.10 -16.80 -16.80
CA ARG A 23 0.79 -17.86 -16.30
C ARG A 23 2.09 -17.28 -15.73
N SER A 24 2.67 -16.27 -16.39
CA SER A 24 3.90 -15.63 -15.93
C SER A 24 3.68 -14.92 -14.59
N VAL A 25 2.53 -14.26 -14.41
CA VAL A 25 2.15 -13.62 -13.16
C VAL A 25 1.94 -14.66 -12.06
N THR A 26 1.14 -15.69 -12.31
CA THR A 26 0.84 -16.71 -11.29
C THR A 26 2.06 -17.53 -10.87
N GLU A 27 2.95 -17.90 -11.81
CA GLU A 27 4.21 -18.58 -11.50
C GLU A 27 5.15 -17.69 -10.69
N THR A 28 5.25 -16.42 -11.03
CA THR A 28 6.09 -15.46 -10.30
C THR A 28 5.58 -15.22 -8.89
N MET A 29 4.26 -15.11 -8.69
CA MET A 29 3.63 -15.01 -7.37
C MET A 29 3.85 -16.28 -6.50
N ARG A 30 4.15 -17.45 -7.11
CA ARG A 30 4.55 -18.68 -6.39
C ARG A 30 6.04 -18.76 -6.07
N THR A 31 6.88 -17.99 -6.74
CA THR A 31 8.34 -18.11 -6.60
C THR A 31 8.96 -17.00 -5.76
N VAL A 32 8.45 -15.77 -5.87
CA VAL A 32 8.98 -14.64 -5.10
C VAL A 32 8.53 -14.71 -3.64
N PRO A 33 9.46 -14.72 -2.67
CA PRO A 33 9.12 -14.91 -1.26
C PRO A 33 8.64 -13.62 -0.62
N ARG A 34 7.34 -13.34 -0.69
CA ARG A 34 6.73 -12.11 -0.13
C ARG A 34 7.08 -11.87 1.34
N GLU A 35 7.28 -12.92 2.14
CA GLU A 35 7.74 -12.87 3.53
C GLU A 35 9.11 -12.22 3.71
N LYS A 36 9.92 -12.10 2.65
CA LYS A 36 11.20 -11.38 2.66
C LYS A 36 11.06 -9.88 2.36
N PHE A 37 9.86 -9.42 2.05
CA PHE A 37 9.54 -8.04 1.67
C PHE A 37 8.59 -7.35 2.66
N VAL A 38 8.29 -7.99 3.79
CA VAL A 38 7.51 -7.41 4.88
C VAL A 38 8.43 -6.99 6.02
N SER A 39 7.93 -6.14 6.92
CA SER A 39 8.64 -5.80 8.15
C SER A 39 8.85 -7.03 9.05
N SER A 40 9.93 -7.05 9.82
CA SER A 40 10.22 -8.13 10.77
C SER A 40 9.05 -8.32 11.74
N GLY A 41 8.63 -9.57 11.94
CA GLY A 41 7.47 -9.93 12.78
C GLY A 41 6.14 -9.96 12.02
N CYS A 42 6.10 -9.54 10.75
CA CYS A 42 4.89 -9.61 9.92
C CYS A 42 4.87 -10.82 8.97
N GLU A 43 5.84 -11.74 9.05
CA GLU A 43 6.03 -12.82 8.09
C GLU A 43 4.85 -13.80 8.05
N GLU A 44 4.18 -14.03 9.19
CA GLU A 44 3.00 -14.90 9.25
C GLU A 44 1.79 -14.33 8.46
N PHE A 45 1.73 -13.01 8.30
CA PHE A 45 0.67 -12.30 7.58
C PHE A 45 1.03 -12.06 6.11
N ALA A 46 2.24 -12.41 5.67
CA ALA A 46 2.76 -12.05 4.35
C ALA A 46 1.88 -12.51 3.18
N TYR A 47 1.09 -13.57 3.37
CA TYR A 47 0.23 -14.19 2.36
C TYR A 47 -1.27 -13.96 2.58
N GLU A 48 -1.63 -13.08 3.51
CA GLU A 48 -2.98 -12.56 3.59
C GLU A 48 -3.24 -11.60 2.43
N ASP A 49 -4.48 -11.57 1.93
CA ASP A 49 -4.87 -10.63 0.87
C ASP A 49 -5.10 -9.22 1.43
N ALA A 50 -4.07 -8.64 2.03
CA ALA A 50 -4.11 -7.35 2.69
C ALA A 50 -2.79 -6.59 2.48
N PRO A 51 -2.82 -5.25 2.51
CA PRO A 51 -1.61 -4.46 2.59
C PRO A 51 -0.98 -4.60 3.99
N LEU A 52 0.35 -4.52 4.07
CA LEU A 52 1.10 -4.53 5.33
C LEU A 52 2.02 -3.31 5.42
N SER A 53 2.23 -2.77 6.62
CA SER A 53 3.13 -1.63 6.82
C SER A 53 4.59 -1.99 6.55
N ILE A 54 5.30 -1.09 5.88
CA ILE A 54 6.73 -1.25 5.53
C ILE A 54 7.60 -0.07 6.03
N GLY A 55 7.06 0.76 6.91
CA GLY A 55 7.70 2.00 7.38
C GLY A 55 7.40 3.21 6.51
N GLU A 56 7.82 4.40 6.94
CA GLU A 56 7.63 5.69 6.22
C GLU A 56 6.17 6.03 5.88
N GLY A 57 5.20 5.46 6.62
CA GLY A 57 3.77 5.57 6.29
C GLY A 57 3.35 4.84 5.01
N GLN A 58 4.20 3.95 4.48
CA GLN A 58 3.95 3.18 3.26
C GLN A 58 3.51 1.75 3.57
N THR A 59 2.92 1.09 2.57
CA THR A 59 2.51 -0.31 2.65
C THR A 59 3.01 -1.12 1.47
N ILE A 60 3.31 -2.40 1.70
CA ILE A 60 3.37 -3.39 0.61
C ILE A 60 1.94 -3.71 0.20
N SER A 61 1.61 -3.52 -1.08
CA SER A 61 0.24 -3.68 -1.60
C SER A 61 -0.30 -5.11 -1.48
N GLN A 62 -1.61 -5.26 -1.37
CA GLN A 62 -2.27 -6.57 -1.29
C GLN A 62 -1.91 -7.48 -2.50
N PRO A 63 -1.63 -8.78 -2.27
CA PRO A 63 -1.26 -9.74 -3.32
C PRO A 63 -2.15 -9.70 -4.57
N PHE A 64 -3.48 -9.63 -4.40
CA PHE A 64 -4.40 -9.59 -5.53
C PHE A 64 -4.21 -8.37 -6.42
N ILE A 65 -4.00 -7.19 -5.84
CA ILE A 65 -3.85 -5.96 -6.63
C ILE A 65 -2.52 -5.95 -7.36
N VAL A 66 -1.45 -6.42 -6.72
CA VAL A 66 -0.16 -6.57 -7.40
C VAL A 66 -0.30 -7.49 -8.61
N ALA A 67 -0.92 -8.67 -8.44
CA ALA A 67 -1.15 -9.61 -9.54
C ALA A 67 -2.05 -9.01 -10.64
N LEU A 68 -3.11 -8.30 -10.28
CA LEU A 68 -3.99 -7.61 -11.23
C LEU A 68 -3.22 -6.57 -12.04
N MET A 69 -2.39 -5.74 -11.40
CA MET A 69 -1.59 -4.72 -12.09
C MET A 69 -0.61 -5.34 -13.06
N LEU A 70 0.09 -6.42 -12.67
CA LEU A 70 1.01 -7.13 -13.55
C LEU A 70 0.31 -7.80 -14.74
N GLU A 71 -0.84 -8.44 -14.51
CA GLU A 71 -1.62 -9.05 -15.59
C GLU A 71 -2.14 -8.01 -16.58
N LYS A 72 -2.61 -6.85 -16.09
CA LYS A 72 -3.13 -5.78 -16.95
C LYS A 72 -2.03 -4.99 -17.67
N ALA A 73 -0.81 -4.99 -17.13
CA ALA A 73 0.37 -4.48 -17.83
C ALA A 73 0.79 -5.38 -19.00
N GLU A 74 0.35 -6.65 -19.03
CA GLU A 74 0.64 -7.62 -20.09
C GLU A 74 2.15 -7.69 -20.41
N LEU A 75 2.94 -7.87 -19.35
CA LEU A 75 4.40 -7.88 -19.37
C LEU A 75 4.98 -9.05 -20.15
N LYS A 76 6.11 -8.83 -20.82
CA LYS A 76 6.82 -9.83 -21.62
C LYS A 76 8.30 -9.90 -21.27
N ALA A 77 8.94 -11.03 -21.57
CA ALA A 77 10.35 -11.31 -21.29
C ALA A 77 11.36 -10.28 -21.82
N GLY A 78 11.02 -9.56 -22.89
CA GLY A 78 11.89 -8.53 -23.47
C GLY A 78 11.59 -7.11 -22.99
N ASP A 79 10.54 -6.92 -22.18
CA ASP A 79 10.06 -5.58 -21.84
C ASP A 79 11.06 -4.85 -20.93
N LYS A 80 11.17 -3.55 -21.15
CA LYS A 80 11.80 -2.59 -20.24
C LYS A 80 10.71 -1.87 -19.47
N VAL A 81 10.67 -2.07 -18.15
CA VAL A 81 9.58 -1.60 -17.29
C VAL A 81 10.06 -0.53 -16.34
N LEU A 82 9.27 0.52 -16.15
CA LEU A 82 9.44 1.49 -15.07
C LEU A 82 8.45 1.20 -13.95
N GLU A 83 8.93 1.12 -12.72
CA GLU A 83 8.15 1.13 -11.50
C GLU A 83 8.28 2.49 -10.81
N VAL A 84 7.15 3.06 -10.41
CA VAL A 84 7.08 4.26 -9.58
C VAL A 84 6.54 3.88 -8.21
N GLY A 85 7.36 4.05 -7.18
CA GLY A 85 7.09 3.62 -5.81
C GLY A 85 7.60 2.21 -5.53
N THR A 86 8.93 2.07 -5.39
CA THR A 86 9.57 0.78 -5.07
C THR A 86 9.04 0.19 -3.77
N GLY A 87 8.85 1.01 -2.73
CA GLY A 87 8.41 0.56 -1.41
C GLY A 87 9.31 -0.55 -0.85
N SER A 88 8.74 -1.75 -0.63
CA SER A 88 9.53 -2.91 -0.20
C SER A 88 10.32 -3.56 -1.31
N GLY A 89 10.05 -3.25 -2.58
CA GLY A 89 10.65 -3.90 -3.74
C GLY A 89 9.98 -5.21 -4.16
N TYR A 90 8.86 -5.59 -3.53
CA TYR A 90 8.16 -6.83 -3.88
C TYR A 90 7.66 -6.82 -5.33
N ALA A 91 7.01 -5.73 -5.76
CA ALA A 91 6.53 -5.62 -7.13
C ALA A 91 7.68 -5.59 -8.14
N SER A 92 8.78 -4.86 -7.86
CA SER A 92 10.02 -4.91 -8.64
C SER A 92 10.58 -6.33 -8.78
N ALA A 93 10.61 -7.09 -7.68
CA ALA A 93 11.07 -8.47 -7.67
C ALA A 93 10.17 -9.44 -8.44
N LEU A 94 8.85 -9.18 -8.49
CA LEU A 94 7.95 -9.92 -9.37
C LEU A 94 8.22 -9.55 -10.84
N MET A 95 8.26 -8.26 -11.17
CA MET A 95 8.50 -7.81 -12.55
C MET A 95 9.82 -8.34 -13.10
N SER A 96 10.89 -8.34 -12.29
CA SER A 96 12.22 -8.79 -12.68
C SER A 96 12.30 -10.27 -13.07
N ARG A 97 11.34 -11.09 -12.63
CA ARG A 97 11.19 -12.50 -13.04
C ARG A 97 10.44 -12.67 -14.36
N ILE A 98 9.73 -11.63 -14.81
CA ILE A 98 8.90 -11.65 -16.01
C ILE A 98 9.57 -10.92 -17.17
N VAL A 99 10.32 -9.84 -16.91
CA VAL A 99 10.79 -8.89 -17.93
C VAL A 99 12.31 -8.81 -18.04
N GLY A 100 12.80 -8.12 -19.08
CA GLY A 100 14.23 -8.00 -19.35
C GLY A 100 14.93 -7.09 -18.35
N GLN A 101 14.36 -5.92 -18.08
CA GLN A 101 14.93 -4.92 -17.18
C GLN A 101 13.83 -4.15 -16.43
N VAL A 102 14.02 -3.93 -15.13
CA VAL A 102 13.17 -3.08 -14.29
C VAL A 102 13.96 -1.84 -13.88
N TYR A 103 13.38 -0.67 -14.12
CA TYR A 103 13.82 0.60 -13.55
C TYR A 103 12.84 0.97 -12.45
N SER A 104 13.31 1.24 -11.23
CA SER A 104 12.43 1.52 -10.09
C SER A 104 12.82 2.84 -9.43
N VAL A 105 11.82 3.68 -9.13
CA VAL A 105 12.01 4.99 -8.48
C VAL A 105 11.30 5.01 -7.14
N GLU A 106 12.04 5.36 -6.09
CA GLU A 106 11.53 5.53 -4.73
C GLU A 106 11.87 6.92 -4.21
N ARG A 107 10.94 7.59 -3.53
CA ARG A 107 11.17 8.91 -2.94
C ARG A 107 11.81 8.83 -1.56
N HIS A 108 11.52 7.78 -0.81
CA HIS A 108 12.04 7.54 0.54
C HIS A 108 13.39 6.83 0.47
N GLU A 109 14.47 7.56 0.74
CA GLU A 109 15.82 7.01 0.73
C GLU A 109 15.98 5.77 1.63
N SER A 110 15.34 5.77 2.81
CA SER A 110 15.37 4.63 3.74
C SER A 110 14.76 3.35 3.13
N LEU A 111 13.64 3.45 2.42
CA LEU A 111 13.00 2.32 1.72
C LEU A 111 13.84 1.87 0.53
N ALA A 112 14.39 2.82 -0.24
CA ALA A 112 15.22 2.52 -1.40
C ALA A 112 16.48 1.73 -1.01
N LEU A 113 17.16 2.13 0.08
CA LEU A 113 18.34 1.42 0.57
C LEU A 113 18.00 -0.01 0.99
N GLN A 114 16.91 -0.20 1.75
CA GLN A 114 16.47 -1.54 2.15
C GLN A 114 16.06 -2.40 0.96
N ALA A 115 15.37 -1.83 -0.05
CA ALA A 115 15.01 -2.55 -1.26
C ALA A 115 16.25 -2.99 -2.04
N ARG A 116 17.27 -2.13 -2.17
CA ARG A 116 18.56 -2.47 -2.79
C ARG A 116 19.23 -3.65 -2.12
N GLU A 117 19.34 -3.63 -0.79
CA GLU A 117 19.92 -4.72 -0.01
C GLU A 117 19.15 -6.03 -0.20
N ARG A 118 17.80 -5.98 -0.22
CA ARG A 118 16.97 -7.16 -0.51
C ARG A 118 17.23 -7.67 -1.93
N PHE A 119 17.35 -6.79 -2.93
CA PHE A 119 17.62 -7.19 -4.30
C PHE A 119 18.95 -7.92 -4.44
N GLU A 120 20.01 -7.40 -3.82
CA GLU A 120 21.32 -8.03 -3.79
C GLU A 120 21.28 -9.39 -3.06
N THR A 121 20.68 -9.43 -1.87
CA THR A 121 20.60 -10.63 -1.03
C THR A 121 19.78 -11.75 -1.69
N LEU A 122 18.72 -11.40 -2.41
CA LEU A 122 17.82 -12.35 -3.06
C LEU A 122 18.17 -12.64 -4.53
N GLY A 123 19.21 -12.01 -5.06
CA GLY A 123 19.74 -12.27 -6.40
C GLY A 123 18.92 -11.67 -7.56
N TYR A 124 18.34 -10.49 -7.35
CA TYR A 124 17.66 -9.73 -8.42
C TYR A 124 18.63 -8.74 -9.05
N HIS A 125 19.16 -9.09 -10.23
CA HIS A 125 20.27 -8.36 -10.87
C HIS A 125 19.85 -7.44 -12.03
N ASN A 126 18.60 -7.54 -12.48
CA ASN A 126 18.03 -6.73 -13.57
C ASN A 126 17.06 -5.66 -13.03
N ILE A 127 17.36 -5.12 -11.84
CA ILE A 127 16.60 -4.02 -11.22
C ILE A 127 17.55 -2.84 -10.98
N ASP A 128 17.35 -1.75 -11.72
CA ASP A 128 18.00 -0.47 -11.49
C ASP A 128 17.13 0.39 -10.59
N LEU A 129 17.60 0.65 -9.37
CA LEU A 129 16.89 1.46 -8.38
C LEU A 129 17.51 2.85 -8.25
N ARG A 130 16.68 3.91 -8.26
CA ARG A 130 17.10 5.26 -7.90
C ARG A 130 16.19 5.89 -6.85
N VAL A 131 16.80 6.76 -6.02
CA VAL A 131 16.06 7.68 -5.17
C VAL A 131 15.65 8.90 -6.02
N GLY A 132 14.38 9.27 -6.02
CA GLY A 132 13.91 10.43 -6.78
C GLY A 132 12.40 10.61 -6.84
N ASP A 133 12.00 11.65 -7.55
CA ASP A 133 10.59 11.94 -7.84
C ASP A 133 10.09 11.04 -8.98
N GLY A 134 9.31 10.02 -8.61
CA GLY A 134 8.74 9.10 -9.58
C GLY A 134 7.64 9.69 -10.46
N SER A 135 7.05 10.84 -10.13
CA SER A 135 6.08 11.51 -11.00
C SER A 135 6.73 11.98 -12.31
N LYS A 136 8.04 12.24 -12.29
CA LYS A 136 8.86 12.60 -13.45
C LYS A 136 9.37 11.39 -14.26
N GLY A 137 9.05 10.18 -13.82
CA GLY A 137 9.51 8.94 -14.44
C GLY A 137 11.03 8.75 -14.37
N TRP A 138 11.62 8.27 -15.46
CA TRP A 138 13.06 8.09 -15.66
C TRP A 138 13.45 8.40 -17.13
N PRO A 139 13.58 9.69 -17.48
CA PRO A 139 13.79 10.12 -18.87
C PRO A 139 15.03 9.52 -19.53
N GLU A 140 16.10 9.30 -18.78
CA GLU A 140 17.37 8.78 -19.28
C GLU A 140 17.27 7.32 -19.76
N ALA A 141 16.28 6.58 -19.26
CA ALA A 141 16.05 5.18 -19.60
C ALA A 141 14.81 4.98 -20.47
N ALA A 142 14.03 6.02 -20.75
CA ALA A 142 12.87 5.97 -21.64
C ALA A 142 13.29 5.62 -23.09
N PRO A 143 12.39 5.11 -23.94
CA PRO A 143 10.98 4.79 -23.66
C PRO A 143 10.80 3.43 -22.97
N PHE A 144 9.70 3.25 -22.24
CA PHE A 144 9.33 2.01 -21.53
C PHE A 144 8.19 1.25 -22.22
N ASP A 145 8.24 -0.08 -22.17
CA ASP A 145 7.18 -0.96 -22.67
C ASP A 145 6.01 -1.07 -21.69
N ALA A 146 6.31 -0.93 -20.39
CA ALA A 146 5.30 -0.75 -19.37
C ALA A 146 5.77 0.21 -18.28
N ILE A 147 4.81 0.90 -17.67
CA ILE A 147 5.04 1.70 -16.47
C ILE A 147 4.00 1.26 -15.43
N ILE A 148 4.43 0.93 -14.22
CA ILE A 148 3.55 0.52 -13.13
C ILE A 148 3.75 1.48 -11.96
N VAL A 149 2.66 2.11 -11.52
CA VAL A 149 2.70 3.13 -10.46
C VAL A 149 1.97 2.61 -9.23
N SER A 150 2.71 2.40 -8.14
CA SER A 150 2.22 1.83 -6.89
C SER A 150 1.78 2.90 -5.89
N ALA A 151 1.34 4.06 -6.38
CA ALA A 151 0.82 5.18 -5.61
C ALA A 151 -0.22 5.97 -6.41
N ALA A 152 -1.20 6.57 -5.75
CA ALA A 152 -2.31 7.26 -6.41
C ALA A 152 -1.98 8.70 -6.79
N ALA A 153 -2.15 9.03 -8.07
CA ALA A 153 -1.96 10.39 -8.59
C ALA A 153 -3.30 11.15 -8.69
N PRO A 154 -3.31 12.49 -8.65
CA PRO A 154 -4.52 13.28 -8.90
C PRO A 154 -5.07 13.07 -10.32
N GLN A 155 -4.15 12.92 -11.26
CA GLN A 155 -4.34 12.67 -12.67
C GLN A 155 -3.11 11.91 -13.18
N VAL A 156 -3.17 11.33 -14.37
CA VAL A 156 -2.02 10.66 -14.96
C VAL A 156 -0.90 11.68 -15.22
N PRO A 157 0.32 11.51 -14.64
CA PRO A 157 1.43 12.43 -14.89
C PRO A 157 1.84 12.46 -16.37
N PRO A 158 1.96 13.65 -17.00
CA PRO A 158 2.35 13.76 -18.41
C PRO A 158 3.70 13.11 -18.71
N ALA A 159 4.70 13.30 -17.83
CA ALA A 159 6.03 12.72 -17.98
C ALA A 159 5.99 11.19 -18.14
N LEU A 160 5.12 10.50 -17.38
CA LEU A 160 4.97 9.04 -17.50
C LEU A 160 4.33 8.64 -18.84
N LYS A 161 3.33 9.38 -19.32
CA LYS A 161 2.72 9.11 -20.64
C LYS A 161 3.72 9.32 -21.77
N GLU A 162 4.53 10.36 -21.70
CA GLU A 162 5.52 10.71 -22.73
C GLU A 162 6.65 9.68 -22.82
N GLN A 163 6.99 9.06 -21.69
CA GLN A 163 8.03 8.02 -21.60
C GLN A 163 7.54 6.63 -22.01
N LEU A 164 6.26 6.43 -22.35
CA LEU A 164 5.80 5.16 -22.92
C LEU A 164 6.27 4.99 -24.36
N GLY A 165 6.77 3.81 -24.72
CA GLY A 165 6.91 3.40 -26.12
C GLY A 165 5.55 3.28 -26.81
N VAL A 166 5.53 3.27 -28.14
CA VAL A 166 4.31 2.91 -28.89
C VAL A 166 3.96 1.46 -28.60
N GLY A 167 2.70 1.21 -28.27
CA GLY A 167 2.21 -0.06 -27.75
C GLY A 167 2.44 -0.25 -26.25
N GLY A 168 3.14 0.68 -25.58
CA GLY A 168 3.42 0.62 -24.16
C GLY A 168 2.20 0.91 -23.29
N ARG A 169 2.19 0.35 -22.08
CA ARG A 169 1.05 0.43 -21.14
C ARG A 169 1.46 1.05 -19.81
N LEU A 170 0.70 2.03 -19.32
CA LEU A 170 0.84 2.62 -17.99
C LEU A 170 -0.30 2.15 -17.10
N ILE A 171 0.01 1.48 -16.01
CA ILE A 171 -0.94 1.07 -14.96
C ILE A 171 -0.79 2.00 -13.77
N ILE A 172 -1.84 2.74 -13.44
CA ILE A 172 -1.78 3.79 -12.41
C ILE A 172 -3.12 3.98 -11.68
N PRO A 173 -3.12 4.04 -10.33
CA PRO A 173 -4.26 4.51 -9.56
C PRO A 173 -4.43 6.03 -9.73
N VAL A 174 -5.64 6.47 -10.09
CA VAL A 174 -5.97 7.89 -10.27
C VAL A 174 -7.21 8.24 -9.47
N GLY A 175 -7.15 9.33 -8.72
CA GLY A 175 -8.30 9.86 -7.98
C GLY A 175 -7.94 10.33 -6.57
N ARG A 176 -8.96 10.80 -5.85
CA ARG A 176 -8.83 11.33 -4.48
C ARG A 176 -9.32 10.31 -3.45
N SER A 177 -8.63 10.25 -2.32
CA SER A 177 -9.04 9.50 -1.14
C SER A 177 -9.52 8.06 -1.43
N GLU A 178 -10.80 7.74 -1.22
CA GLU A 178 -11.40 6.41 -1.41
C GLU A 178 -12.05 6.24 -2.81
N GLU A 179 -12.01 7.28 -3.64
CA GLU A 179 -12.63 7.30 -4.98
C GLU A 179 -11.60 7.03 -6.10
N GLN A 180 -10.49 6.34 -5.77
CA GLN A 180 -9.43 6.07 -6.74
C GLN A 180 -9.84 4.93 -7.68
N ARG A 181 -9.45 5.07 -8.94
CA ARG A 181 -9.69 4.09 -9.99
C ARG A 181 -8.37 3.65 -10.59
N LEU A 182 -8.19 2.34 -10.74
CA LEU A 182 -7.03 1.80 -11.42
C LEU A 182 -7.23 2.01 -12.92
N ARG A 183 -6.29 2.70 -13.57
CA ARG A 183 -6.35 3.02 -15.00
C ARG A 183 -5.26 2.28 -15.76
N ARG A 184 -5.58 1.88 -16.99
CA ARG A 184 -4.61 1.43 -17.99
C ARG A 184 -4.59 2.40 -19.14
N ILE A 185 -3.44 3.05 -19.34
CA ILE A 185 -3.21 3.97 -20.45
C ILE A 185 -2.33 3.27 -21.48
N THR A 186 -2.81 3.10 -22.70
CA THR A 186 -2.06 2.46 -23.79
C THR A 186 -1.69 3.50 -24.85
N ARG A 187 -0.41 3.59 -25.23
CA ARG A 187 0.03 4.49 -26.30
C ARG A 187 -0.14 3.84 -27.67
N SER A 188 -1.27 4.04 -28.33
CA SER A 188 -1.57 3.38 -29.62
C SER A 188 -0.73 3.91 -30.80
N GLY A 189 -0.17 5.12 -30.70
CA GLY A 189 0.76 5.69 -31.69
C GLY A 189 0.91 7.19 -31.56
N GLY A 190 2.07 7.76 -31.91
CA GLY A 190 2.30 9.21 -31.84
C GLY A 190 1.92 9.79 -30.46
N ALA A 191 0.97 10.72 -30.42
CA ALA A 191 0.40 11.30 -29.19
C ALA A 191 -1.01 10.76 -28.86
N VAL A 192 -1.40 9.61 -29.44
CA VAL A 192 -2.70 8.96 -29.22
C VAL A 192 -2.59 7.98 -28.05
N PHE A 193 -3.49 8.14 -27.08
CA PHE A 193 -3.57 7.30 -25.89
C PHE A 193 -5.00 6.80 -25.71
N GLU A 194 -5.12 5.49 -25.47
CA GLU A 194 -6.34 4.85 -25.01
C GLU A 194 -6.31 4.76 -23.49
N ASP A 195 -7.47 4.88 -22.86
CA ASP A 195 -7.62 4.90 -21.41
C ASP A 195 -8.76 3.97 -20.99
N GLU A 196 -8.42 2.95 -20.21
CA GLU A 196 -9.33 1.95 -19.69
C GLU A 196 -9.42 2.01 -18.16
N ASP A 197 -10.64 1.90 -17.66
CA ASP A 197 -10.93 1.82 -16.22
C ASP A 197 -11.00 0.36 -15.76
N LEU A 198 -10.12 0.00 -14.82
CA LEU A 198 -9.98 -1.36 -14.30
C LEU A 198 -10.68 -1.58 -12.96
N GLY A 199 -11.40 -0.59 -12.44
CA GLY A 199 -12.15 -0.67 -11.18
C GLY A 199 -11.54 0.13 -10.03
N GLY A 200 -12.22 0.07 -8.89
CA GLY A 200 -11.86 0.82 -7.67
C GLY A 200 -10.67 0.22 -6.94
N VAL A 201 -9.79 1.08 -6.43
CA VAL A 201 -8.62 0.72 -5.63
C VAL A 201 -8.36 1.78 -4.57
N VAL A 202 -7.46 1.49 -3.61
CA VAL A 202 -6.99 2.49 -2.65
C VAL A 202 -5.48 2.32 -2.47
N PHE A 203 -4.75 3.40 -2.74
CA PHE A 203 -3.29 3.49 -2.62
C PHE A 203 -2.90 4.73 -1.82
N VAL A 204 -1.67 4.69 -1.30
CA VAL A 204 -0.94 5.84 -0.77
C VAL A 204 -0.76 6.91 -1.87
N PRO A 205 -0.71 8.21 -1.55
CA PRO A 205 -0.61 9.25 -2.56
C PRO A 205 0.78 9.29 -3.23
N LEU A 206 0.81 9.49 -4.55
CA LEU A 206 2.02 9.80 -5.30
C LEU A 206 2.40 11.26 -5.05
N ILE A 207 3.44 11.49 -4.23
CA ILE A 207 3.96 12.82 -3.94
C ILE A 207 5.09 13.15 -4.92
N GLY A 208 4.94 14.24 -5.67
CA GLY A 208 5.89 14.66 -6.70
C GLY A 208 5.44 15.92 -7.44
N GLU A 209 6.34 16.50 -8.24
CA GLU A 209 6.10 17.74 -8.99
C GLU A 209 4.95 17.62 -9.99
N ASP A 210 4.86 16.47 -10.68
CA ASP A 210 3.80 16.19 -11.67
C ASP A 210 2.61 15.43 -11.05
N ALA A 211 2.50 15.42 -9.71
CA ALA A 211 1.47 14.70 -8.97
C ALA A 211 0.94 15.51 -7.78
N TRP A 212 0.82 14.91 -6.58
CA TRP A 212 0.43 15.65 -5.39
C TRP A 212 1.62 16.41 -4.79
N THR A 213 1.39 17.64 -4.35
CA THR A 213 2.40 18.38 -3.58
C THR A 213 2.58 17.75 -2.18
N ALA A 214 3.75 17.95 -1.56
CA ALA A 214 4.01 17.46 -0.20
C ALA A 214 3.07 18.04 0.88
N ALA A 215 2.31 19.09 0.55
CA ALA A 215 1.26 19.67 1.40
C ALA A 215 -0.06 18.86 1.37
N HIS A 216 -0.11 17.73 0.68
CA HIS A 216 -1.30 16.90 0.56
C HIS A 216 -1.88 16.53 1.95
N PRO A 217 -3.20 16.65 2.19
CA PRO A 217 -3.82 16.39 3.50
C PRO A 217 -3.50 14.99 4.06
N ARG A 218 -3.32 13.98 3.18
CA ARG A 218 -2.85 12.64 3.56
C ARG A 218 -1.38 12.55 4.02
N TYR A 219 -0.65 13.67 4.02
CA TYR A 219 0.75 13.78 4.46
C TYR A 219 0.86 14.79 5.60
N THR A 220 0.13 15.91 5.53
CA THR A 220 0.13 16.95 6.57
C THR A 220 -0.73 16.59 7.79
N ALA A 221 -1.82 15.84 7.62
CA ALA A 221 -2.66 15.39 8.72
C ALA A 221 -2.41 13.91 9.10
N THR A 222 -1.44 13.23 8.48
CA THR A 222 -1.47 11.74 8.40
C THR A 222 -0.14 11.05 8.61
N VAL A 223 0.98 11.77 8.76
CA VAL A 223 2.12 11.19 9.47
C VAL A 223 1.69 10.80 10.90
N GLU A 224 0.76 11.55 11.49
CA GLU A 224 0.15 11.25 12.80
C GLU A 224 -1.12 10.38 12.75
N VAL A 225 -1.72 10.08 11.58
CA VAL A 225 -3.01 9.34 11.48
C VAL A 225 -2.89 8.02 10.68
N THR A 226 -1.90 7.85 9.81
CA THR A 226 -1.76 6.64 8.96
C THR A 226 -1.13 5.46 9.71
N GLN A 227 -0.29 5.73 10.72
CA GLN A 227 0.07 4.69 11.70
C GLN A 227 -1.20 4.16 12.40
N PHE A 228 -2.14 5.05 12.72
CA PHE A 228 -3.36 4.73 13.47
C PHE A 228 -4.45 4.00 12.65
N THR A 229 -4.62 4.26 11.35
CA THR A 229 -5.66 3.58 10.54
C THR A 229 -5.34 2.12 10.20
N THR A 230 -4.05 1.78 10.10
CA THR A 230 -3.60 0.39 9.92
C THR A 230 -3.92 -0.44 11.18
N ASP A 231 -3.76 0.17 12.37
CA ASP A 231 -4.07 -0.44 13.66
C ASP A 231 -5.59 -0.55 13.94
N ILE A 232 -6.40 0.41 13.48
CA ILE A 232 -7.87 0.32 13.51
C ILE A 232 -8.37 -0.82 12.60
N GLY A 233 -7.78 -1.00 11.42
CA GLY A 233 -8.12 -2.12 10.52
C GLY A 233 -7.99 -3.48 11.21
N LEU A 234 -6.94 -3.65 12.02
CA LEU A 234 -6.70 -4.86 12.81
C LEU A 234 -7.63 -4.97 14.04
N SER A 235 -8.06 -3.85 14.64
CA SER A 235 -9.08 -3.86 15.70
C SER A 235 -10.47 -4.28 15.17
N TYR A 236 -10.79 -3.99 13.92
CA TYR A 236 -12.01 -4.46 13.25
C TYR A 236 -12.00 -5.98 12.99
N VAL A 237 -10.84 -6.62 12.84
CA VAL A 237 -10.70 -8.09 12.74
C VAL A 237 -11.16 -8.78 14.03
N LYS A 238 -10.89 -8.19 15.22
CA LYS A 238 -11.42 -8.69 16.52
C LYS A 238 -12.96 -8.67 16.57
N ARG A 239 -13.62 -7.76 15.86
CA ARG A 239 -15.09 -7.60 15.87
C ARG A 239 -15.82 -8.73 15.15
N TRP A 240 -15.19 -9.39 14.17
CA TRP A 240 -15.79 -10.47 13.38
C TRP A 240 -15.35 -11.88 13.81
N TRP A 241 -14.26 -12.03 14.59
CA TRP A 241 -13.80 -13.33 15.12
C TRP A 241 -13.43 -13.28 16.63
N PRO A 242 -14.41 -13.50 17.54
CA PRO A 242 -14.18 -13.40 18.99
C PRO A 242 -13.15 -14.39 19.56
N ARG A 243 -12.90 -15.52 18.87
CA ARG A 243 -11.97 -16.57 19.31
C ARG A 243 -10.50 -16.29 18.98
N ALA A 244 -10.22 -15.32 18.09
CA ALA A 244 -8.86 -14.90 17.75
C ALA A 244 -8.30 -13.83 18.74
N ALA A 245 -9.13 -13.34 19.67
CA ALA A 245 -8.79 -12.25 20.57
C ALA A 245 -7.72 -12.58 21.62
N HIS A 246 -7.43 -13.87 21.87
CA HIS A 246 -6.45 -14.31 22.87
C HIS A 246 -5.03 -14.53 22.33
N ILE A 247 -4.82 -14.29 21.03
CA ILE A 247 -3.54 -14.61 20.35
C ILE A 247 -2.79 -13.33 19.92
N ILE A 248 -3.43 -12.17 20.04
CA ILE A 248 -2.94 -10.90 19.49
C ILE A 248 -2.68 -9.91 20.64
N ASP A 249 -1.55 -10.08 21.31
CA ASP A 249 -0.95 -9.05 22.16
C ASP A 249 -0.11 -8.11 21.29
N GLY A 250 -0.29 -6.78 21.44
CA GLY A 250 0.52 -5.79 20.71
C GLY A 250 -0.18 -5.04 19.57
N VAL A 251 -1.51 -5.01 19.53
CA VAL A 251 -2.29 -4.23 18.55
C VAL A 251 -3.10 -3.16 19.28
N PRO A 252 -3.06 -1.90 18.83
CA PRO A 252 -3.86 -0.85 19.44
C PRO A 252 -5.35 -1.18 19.48
N THR A 253 -6.00 -0.81 20.58
CA THR A 253 -7.40 -1.16 20.85
C THR A 253 -8.27 0.09 20.78
N VAL A 254 -9.27 0.10 19.89
CA VAL A 254 -10.23 1.20 19.79
C VAL A 254 -11.19 1.16 20.98
N LEU A 255 -11.24 2.27 21.73
CA LEU A 255 -12.06 2.46 22.92
C LEU A 255 -13.34 3.26 22.65
N VAL A 256 -13.29 4.20 21.68
CA VAL A 256 -14.44 5.02 21.24
C VAL A 256 -14.45 5.09 19.72
N THR A 257 -15.64 5.03 19.13
CA THR A 257 -15.88 5.32 17.71
C THR A 257 -17.11 6.18 17.58
N ASP A 258 -17.00 7.31 16.89
CA ASP A 258 -18.06 8.29 16.67
C ASP A 258 -18.80 8.72 17.94
N GLY A 259 -18.07 8.79 19.05
CA GLY A 259 -18.56 9.17 20.37
C GLY A 259 -19.32 8.07 21.10
N VAL A 260 -19.24 6.82 20.61
CA VAL A 260 -19.78 5.63 21.26
C VAL A 260 -18.63 4.82 21.84
N TYR A 261 -18.70 4.51 23.14
CA TYR A 261 -17.73 3.64 23.81
C TYR A 261 -17.87 2.18 23.37
N ASP A 262 -16.74 1.49 23.18
CA ASP A 262 -16.69 0.04 23.15
C ASP A 262 -16.49 -0.51 24.57
N GLU A 263 -17.60 -0.86 25.23
CA GLU A 263 -17.62 -1.39 26.60
C GLU A 263 -16.80 -2.69 26.76
N ARG A 264 -16.70 -3.50 25.70
CA ARG A 264 -15.92 -4.74 25.74
C ARG A 264 -14.43 -4.44 25.67
N ALA A 265 -14.04 -3.50 24.81
CA ALA A 265 -12.66 -3.05 24.69
C ALA A 265 -12.17 -2.40 26.00
N LEU A 266 -12.95 -1.50 26.59
CA LEU A 266 -12.66 -0.88 27.90
C LEU A 266 -12.49 -1.94 29.00
N LYS A 267 -13.41 -2.90 29.09
CA LYS A 267 -13.33 -3.99 30.05
C LYS A 267 -12.10 -4.88 29.83
N GLY A 268 -11.78 -5.19 28.57
CA GLY A 268 -10.60 -5.98 28.19
C GLY A 268 -9.29 -5.28 28.54
N ALA A 269 -9.22 -3.97 28.34
CA ALA A 269 -8.10 -3.11 28.67
C ALA A 269 -8.03 -2.70 30.15
N ARG A 270 -9.04 -3.05 30.95
CA ARG A 270 -9.20 -2.61 32.35
C ARG A 270 -9.23 -1.09 32.53
N LEU A 271 -9.80 -0.38 31.56
CA LEU A 271 -9.98 1.07 31.57
C LEU A 271 -11.43 1.45 31.88
N GLN A 272 -11.60 2.61 32.51
CA GLN A 272 -12.89 3.27 32.72
C GLN A 272 -13.12 4.36 31.66
N LYS A 273 -14.38 4.75 31.47
CA LYS A 273 -14.75 5.86 30.57
C LYS A 273 -14.06 7.17 30.96
N ASP A 274 -13.84 7.37 32.27
CA ASP A 274 -13.17 8.56 32.79
C ASP A 274 -11.69 8.62 32.38
N ASP A 275 -11.01 7.48 32.18
CA ASP A 275 -9.62 7.46 31.69
C ASP A 275 -9.55 8.01 30.26
N VAL A 276 -10.51 7.61 29.42
CA VAL A 276 -10.64 8.12 28.04
C VAL A 276 -10.97 9.62 28.04
N MET A 277 -11.91 10.06 28.89
CA MET A 277 -12.28 11.47 28.98
C MET A 277 -11.17 12.34 29.57
N GLN A 278 -10.34 11.79 30.48
CA GLN A 278 -9.17 12.49 30.99
C GLN A 278 -8.11 12.70 29.89
N ALA A 279 -7.88 11.68 29.06
CA ALA A 279 -7.03 11.82 27.86
C ALA A 279 -7.61 12.86 26.88
N ALA A 280 -8.93 12.81 26.64
CA ALA A 280 -9.62 13.73 25.73
C ALA A 280 -9.55 15.20 26.17
N ARG A 281 -9.70 15.47 27.46
CA ARG A 281 -9.52 16.81 28.03
C ARG A 281 -8.08 17.29 27.93
N ARG A 282 -7.12 16.41 28.23
CA ARG A 282 -5.69 16.74 28.26
C ARG A 282 -5.12 17.01 26.87
N GLN A 283 -5.52 16.24 25.86
CA GLN A 283 -4.95 16.32 24.52
C GLN A 283 -5.70 17.33 23.65
N GLU A 284 -7.02 17.28 23.64
CA GLU A 284 -7.86 17.96 22.64
C GLU A 284 -8.85 18.97 23.24
N GLY A 285 -8.82 19.15 24.57
CA GLY A 285 -9.75 20.03 25.29
C GLY A 285 -11.21 19.61 25.14
N ILE A 286 -11.47 18.31 24.91
CA ILE A 286 -12.81 17.77 24.67
C ILE A 286 -13.50 17.48 26.01
N GLU A 287 -14.72 18.00 26.19
CA GLU A 287 -15.52 17.78 27.40
C GLU A 287 -16.61 16.72 27.22
N SER A 288 -16.96 16.37 25.97
CA SER A 288 -17.95 15.34 25.67
C SER A 288 -17.41 14.26 24.75
N VAL A 289 -17.67 12.99 25.09
CA VAL A 289 -17.33 11.84 24.23
C VAL A 289 -17.94 11.98 22.83
N THR A 290 -19.08 12.67 22.68
CA THR A 290 -19.75 12.84 21.39
C THR A 290 -18.91 13.60 20.35
N GLU A 291 -17.93 14.39 20.82
CA GLU A 291 -16.99 15.15 20.00
C GLU A 291 -15.77 14.32 19.57
N ILE A 292 -15.61 13.10 20.11
CA ILE A 292 -14.54 12.18 19.79
C ILE A 292 -14.95 11.36 18.56
N GLU A 293 -14.15 11.40 17.51
CA GLU A 293 -14.26 10.52 16.36
C GLU A 293 -13.68 9.14 16.70
N PHE A 294 -12.48 9.11 17.29
CA PHE A 294 -11.87 7.89 17.79
C PHE A 294 -11.10 8.12 19.10
N ALA A 295 -11.14 7.14 20.00
CA ALA A 295 -10.18 7.02 21.10
C ALA A 295 -9.50 5.64 21.01
N ILE A 296 -8.18 5.60 21.08
CA ILE A 296 -7.39 4.40 20.80
C ILE A 296 -6.37 4.19 21.92
N LEU A 297 -6.37 3.00 22.52
CA LEU A 297 -5.32 2.55 23.41
C LEU A 297 -4.16 2.00 22.59
N GLU A 298 -3.03 2.70 22.60
CA GLU A 298 -1.80 2.26 21.95
C GLU A 298 -1.15 1.09 22.70
N VAL A 299 -0.25 0.37 22.01
CA VAL A 299 0.59 -0.68 22.61
C VAL A 299 1.47 -0.13 23.73
N SER A 300 1.84 1.15 23.65
CA SER A 300 2.59 1.88 24.68
C SER A 300 1.82 2.05 25.99
N GLY A 301 0.49 1.83 25.97
CA GLY A 301 -0.42 2.10 27.09
C GLY A 301 -1.01 3.52 27.10
N ASN A 302 -0.66 4.37 26.13
CA ASN A 302 -1.24 5.70 25.99
C ASN A 302 -2.61 5.64 25.29
N ILE A 303 -3.49 6.59 25.62
CA ILE A 303 -4.77 6.77 24.93
C ILE A 303 -4.65 7.98 24.00
N SER A 304 -4.82 7.78 22.70
CA SER A 304 -4.80 8.84 21.69
C SER A 304 -6.21 9.20 21.26
N ILE A 305 -6.48 10.51 21.10
CA ILE A 305 -7.82 11.07 20.91
C ILE A 305 -7.89 11.79 19.57
N ILE A 306 -8.88 11.44 18.76
CA ILE A 306 -9.18 12.08 17.49
C ILE A 306 -10.52 12.79 17.61
N LYS A 307 -10.52 14.10 17.33
CA LYS A 307 -11.71 14.95 17.37
C LYS A 307 -12.49 14.90 16.06
N LYS A 308 -13.82 14.88 16.12
CA LYS A 308 -14.67 15.02 14.93
C LYS A 308 -14.41 16.37 14.26
N GLN A 309 -14.18 16.35 12.95
CA GLN A 309 -14.16 17.56 12.13
C GLN A 309 -15.55 18.20 12.12
N LYS A 310 -15.65 19.52 12.37
CA LYS A 310 -16.93 20.23 12.20
C LYS A 310 -17.29 20.24 10.72
N SER A 311 -18.38 19.57 10.36
CA SER A 311 -19.00 19.73 9.05
C SER A 311 -19.42 21.19 8.89
N GLY A 312 -18.75 21.92 8.00
CA GLY A 312 -19.19 23.24 7.52
C GLY A 312 -20.33 23.10 6.52
#